data_AF-A0A377D441-F1
#
_entry.id   AF-A0A377D441-F1
#
_cell.length_a   1.000
_cell.length_b   1.000
_cell.length_c   1.000
_cell.angle_alpha   90.00
_cell.angle_beta   90.00
_cell.angle_gamma   90.00
#
_symmetry.space_group_name_H-M   'P 1'
#
loop_
_entity.id
_entity.type
_entity.pdbx_description
1 polymer ?
#
loop_
_entity_poly.entity_id
_entity_poly.type
_entity_poly.pdbx_seq_one_letter_code
_entity_poly.pdbx_strand_id
1 'polypeptide(L)' 'MTIHKKGQAHWEGDIKRGKGTVSTESGVLNQQPYGFNTRFEGEKGTNPEELIGRSACRMFLNGAFINAGGSGIHANID' A
#
# COMPACT_ATOMS: atom_id res chain seq x y z
N MET A 1 -4.98 25.76 4.02
CA MET A 1 -4.21 25.05 2.96
C MET A 1 -4.68 23.60 2.95
N THR A 2 -4.86 23.01 1.77
CA THR A 2 -5.32 21.62 1.63
C THR A 2 -4.13 20.74 1.24
N ILE A 3 -3.97 19.61 1.92
CA ILE A 3 -2.91 18.63 1.61
C ILE A 3 -3.47 17.65 0.58
N HIS A 4 -2.77 17.50 -0.55
CA HIS A 4 -3.09 16.52 -1.59
C HIS A 4 -1.98 15.49 -1.69
N LYS A 5 -2.34 14.20 -1.80
CA LYS A 5 -1.44 13.07 -2.03
C LYS A 5 -1.98 12.23 -3.19
N LYS A 6 -1.11 11.83 -4.12
CA LYS A 6 -1.50 11.10 -5.33
C LYS A 6 -0.92 9.69 -5.38
N GLY A 7 -1.74 8.76 -5.84
CA GLY A 7 -1.36 7.42 -6.29
C GLY A 7 -1.97 7.16 -7.66
N GLN A 8 -1.38 6.23 -8.41
CA GLN A 8 -1.78 5.89 -9.77
C GLN A 8 -1.77 4.37 -9.93
N ALA A 9 -2.71 3.84 -10.70
CA ALA A 9 -2.72 2.44 -11.10
C ALA A 9 -3.00 2.36 -12.59
N HIS A 10 -2.38 1.39 -13.25
CA HIS A 10 -2.55 1.10 -14.67
C HIS A 10 -2.87 -0.37 -14.84
N TRP A 11 -3.76 -0.72 -15.78
CA TRP A 11 -4.16 -2.10 -16.05
C TRP A 11 -4.33 -2.31 -17.56
N GLU A 12 -3.83 -3.44 -18.06
CA GLU A 12 -4.00 -3.86 -19.45
C GLU A 12 -4.45 -5.32 -19.53
N GLY A 13 -5.41 -5.60 -20.40
CA GLY A 13 -5.93 -6.95 -20.64
C GLY A 13 -7.12 -7.32 -19.76
N ASP A 14 -7.49 -8.61 -19.78
CA ASP A 14 -8.63 -9.14 -19.03
C ASP A 14 -8.35 -9.25 -17.53
N ILE A 15 -9.37 -9.61 -16.74
CA ILE A 15 -9.26 -9.63 -15.28
C ILE A 15 -8.30 -10.70 -14.74
N LYS A 16 -8.12 -11.86 -15.41
CA LYS A 16 -7.30 -12.98 -14.91
C LYS A 16 -5.89 -12.96 -15.45
N ARG A 17 -5.71 -12.60 -16.73
CA ARG A 17 -4.42 -12.59 -17.42
C ARG A 17 -3.87 -11.20 -17.65
N GLY A 18 -4.67 -10.17 -17.39
CA GLY A 18 -4.22 -8.79 -17.45
C GLY A 18 -3.14 -8.51 -16.44
N LYS A 19 -2.37 -7.46 -16.72
CA LYS A 19 -1.25 -7.02 -15.90
C LYS A 19 -1.53 -5.62 -15.40
N GLY A 20 -1.38 -5.45 -14.09
CA GLY A 20 -1.50 -4.18 -13.42
C GLY A 20 -0.16 -3.64 -12.95
N THR A 21 -0.06 -2.32 -12.83
CA THR A 21 1.01 -1.67 -12.08
C THR A 21 0.46 -0.58 -11.17
N VAL A 22 1.13 -0.34 -10.04
CA VAL A 22 0.79 0.74 -9.10
C VAL A 22 2.00 1.62 -8.83
N SER A 23 1.76 2.93 -8.76
CA SER A 23 2.76 3.96 -8.49
C SER A 23 2.25 4.95 -7.46
N THR A 24 3.16 5.49 -6.64
CA THR A 24 2.87 6.56 -5.67
C THR A 24 3.65 7.82 -6.02
N GLU A 25 3.12 9.01 -5.73
CA GLU A 25 3.82 10.27 -6.03
C GLU A 25 5.20 10.40 -5.34
N SER A 26 5.42 9.69 -4.23
CA SER A 26 6.70 9.67 -3.52
C SER A 26 7.76 8.82 -4.20
N GLY A 27 7.39 8.01 -5.20
CA GLY A 27 8.27 7.06 -5.86
C GLY A 27 8.56 5.77 -5.07
N VAL A 28 8.02 5.62 -3.85
CA VAL A 28 8.21 4.39 -3.04
C VAL A 28 7.65 3.17 -3.75
N LEU A 29 6.49 3.32 -4.40
CA LEU A 29 6.03 2.40 -5.43
C LEU A 29 6.22 3.08 -6.79
N ASN A 30 6.93 2.40 -7.69
CA ASN A 30 7.16 2.86 -9.05
C ASN A 30 6.87 1.73 -10.04
N GLN A 31 5.72 1.79 -10.68
CA GLN A 31 5.20 0.78 -11.61
C GLN A 31 5.28 -0.64 -11.04
N GLN A 32 5.00 -0.77 -9.74
CA GLN A 32 5.08 -2.05 -9.05
C GLN A 32 4.00 -2.99 -9.58
N PRO A 33 4.34 -4.20 -10.07
CA PRO A 33 3.35 -5.10 -10.65
C PRO A 33 2.36 -5.60 -9.60
N TYR A 34 1.10 -5.66 -10.01
CA TYR A 34 0.04 -6.33 -9.26
C TYR A 34 -0.90 -7.04 -10.24
N GLY A 35 -1.56 -8.10 -9.82
CA GLY A 35 -2.37 -8.93 -10.71
C GLY A 35 -3.48 -9.68 -9.98
N PHE A 36 -4.24 -10.46 -10.74
CA PHE A 36 -5.26 -11.35 -10.19
C PHE A 36 -4.65 -12.39 -9.25
N ASN A 37 -3.54 -12.99 -9.68
CA ASN A 37 -2.76 -13.96 -8.93
C ASN A 37 -2.29 -13.42 -7.57
N THR A 38 -1.74 -12.20 -7.52
CA THR A 38 -1.23 -11.60 -6.27
C THR A 38 -2.34 -11.10 -5.34
N ARG A 39 -3.56 -10.95 -5.84
CA ARG A 39 -4.71 -10.48 -5.07
C ARG A 39 -5.63 -11.61 -4.58
N PHE A 40 -5.87 -12.61 -5.42
CA PHE A 40 -6.90 -13.63 -5.18
C PHE A 40 -6.38 -15.05 -5.10
N GLU A 41 -5.17 -15.33 -5.60
CA GLU A 41 -4.63 -16.71 -5.68
C GLU A 41 -3.52 -16.96 -4.65
N GLY A 42 -3.26 -15.99 -3.76
CA GLY A 42 -2.29 -16.13 -2.68
C GLY A 42 -0.83 -16.06 -3.12
N GLU A 43 -0.56 -15.68 -4.38
CA GLU A 43 0.81 -15.47 -4.83
C GLU A 43 1.41 -14.23 -4.16
N LYS A 44 2.67 -14.33 -3.77
CA LYS A 44 3.39 -13.19 -3.18
C LYS A 44 3.53 -12.07 -4.21
N GLY A 45 3.09 -10.88 -3.84
CA GLY A 45 3.25 -9.68 -4.64
C GLY A 45 2.37 -8.56 -4.10
N THR A 46 2.41 -7.41 -4.77
CA THR A 46 1.64 -6.26 -4.31
C THR A 46 0.15 -6.46 -4.54
N ASN A 47 -0.66 -6.05 -3.57
CA ASN A 47 -2.11 -6.04 -3.66
C ASN A 47 -2.69 -4.84 -2.89
N PRO A 48 -3.92 -4.38 -3.23
CA PRO A 48 -4.54 -3.25 -2.55
C PRO A 48 -4.70 -3.46 -1.03
N GLU A 49 -4.95 -4.68 -0.59
CA GLU A 49 -5.23 -5.01 0.81
C GLU A 49 -4.00 -4.79 1.71
N GLU A 50 -2.79 -5.20 1.29
CA GLU A 50 -1.56 -4.92 2.03
C GLU A 50 -1.27 -3.42 2.12
N LEU A 51 -1.59 -2.64 1.08
CA LEU A 51 -1.33 -1.20 1.04
C LEU A 51 -2.27 -0.46 2.01
N ILE A 52 -3.54 -0.85 2.05
CA ILE A 52 -4.53 -0.30 2.99
C ILE A 52 -4.16 -0.70 4.41
N GLY A 53 -3.84 -1.98 4.65
CA GLY A 53 -3.41 -2.47 5.95
C GLY A 53 -2.20 -1.71 6.48
N ARG A 54 -1.21 -1.46 5.61
CA ARG A 54 0.01 -0.73 5.99
C ARG A 54 -0.26 0.76 6.23
N SER A 55 -1.18 1.37 5.48
CA SER A 55 -1.62 2.74 5.74
C SER A 55 -2.32 2.87 7.09
N ALA A 56 -3.26 1.96 7.39
CA ALA A 56 -3.97 1.94 8.66
C ALA A 56 -3.03 1.72 9.84
N CYS A 57 -2.10 0.77 9.74
CA CYS A 57 -1.12 0.50 10.78
C CYS A 57 -0.18 1.68 11.01
N ARG A 58 0.26 2.38 9.94
CA ARG A 58 1.03 3.62 10.06
C ARG A 58 0.25 4.74 10.74
N MET A 59 -1.03 4.93 10.43
CA MET A 59 -1.86 5.94 11.09
C MET A 59 -1.99 5.67 12.59
N PHE A 60 -2.26 4.41 12.95
CA PHE A 60 -2.32 3.99 14.35
C PHE A 60 -0.98 4.20 15.06
N LEU A 61 0.12 3.74 14.45
CA LEU A 61 1.47 3.87 14.99
C LEU A 61 1.84 5.35 15.24
N ASN A 62 1.51 6.24 14.30
CA ASN A 62 1.75 7.67 14.45
C ASN A 62 0.99 8.25 15.65
N GLY A 63 -0.27 7.87 15.85
CA GLY A 63 -1.06 8.29 17.01
C GLY A 63 -0.47 7.77 18.33
N ALA A 64 -0.09 6.49 18.36
CA ALA A 64 0.58 5.88 19.51
C ALA A 64 1.91 6.57 19.85
N PHE A 65 2.71 6.91 18.82
CA PHE A 65 4.00 7.61 18.96
C PHE A 65 3.85 8.97 19.63
N ILE A 66 2.83 9.73 19.22
CA ILE A 66 2.50 11.03 19.82
C ILE A 66 2.10 10.86 21.28
N ASN A 67 1.23 9.89 21.59
CA ASN A 67 0.77 9.63 22.97
C ASN A 67 1.90 9.16 23.90
N ALA A 68 2.90 8.45 23.37
CA ALA A 68 4.06 7.99 24.13
C ALA A 68 5.17 9.05 24.27
N GLY A 69 4.91 10.30 23.90
CA GLY A 69 5.89 11.40 24.00
C GLY A 69 7.09 11.24 23.08
N GLY A 70 6.94 10.54 21.96
CA GLY A 70 8.02 10.32 20.99
C GLY A 70 8.98 9.17 21.34
N SER A 71 8.61 8.31 22.29
CA SER A 71 9.36 7.07 22.56
C SER A 71 9.21 6.07 21.41
N GLY A 72 10.22 5.25 21.14
CA GLY A 72 10.22 4.31 20.01
C GLY A 72 9.12 3.25 20.12
N ILE A 73 8.33 3.07 19.05
CA ILE A 73 7.24 2.08 18.97
C ILE A 73 7.32 1.36 17.61
N HIS A 74 6.99 0.07 17.59
CA HIS A 74 6.91 -0.75 16.38
C HIS A 74 5.54 -1.41 16.31
N ALA A 75 4.88 -1.37 15.15
CA ALA A 75 3.66 -2.10 14.86
C ALA A 75 3.80 -2.85 13.53
N ASN A 76 3.33 -4.09 13.50
CA ASN A 76 3.33 -4.95 12.32
C ASN A 76 1.92 -5.12 11.78
N ILE A 77 1.81 -5.46 10.50
CA ILE A 77 0.62 -6.07 9.92
C ILE A 77 1.06 -7.44 9.44
N ASP A 78 0.36 -8.47 9.89
CA ASP A 78 0.56 -9.85 9.46
C ASP A 78 -0.48 -10.22 8.40
#